data_AF-A0A8T3VUV7-F1
#
_entry.id   AF-A0A8T3VUV7-F1
#
_cell.length_a   1.000
_cell.length_b   1.000
_cell.length_c   1.000
_cell.angle_alpha   90.00
_cell.angle_beta   90.00
_cell.angle_gamma   90.00
#
_symmetry.space_group_name_H-M   'P 1'
#
loop_
_entity.id
_entity.type
_entity.pdbx_description
1 polymer ?
#
loop_
_entity_poly.entity_id
_entity_poly.type
_entity_poly.pdbx_seq_one_letter_code
_entity_poly.pdbx_strand_id
1 'polypeptide(L)'
;MKINNENNQFKKDKKYGKDTLKRELANDEKGNFAIVIASLILIGFLILSIVVLNTAINHEDENNEIISSNNFQDIVNDYIRNIPLIEHEGLEELSEEVIKNKRPCLDSKSDLKEIIDEKLSVKNRQYYENHNIQINSSLIAIENTSNPFSYKFKTHIHCIKGEYSFERIVSSDVSCIGLKDPLPILYLKGYSGLSYNDSSYNYGNSLSEFLRDEGVENYSFYENASSPLIIKKCPYDPYKHHGDENGKIMKNCRDNGYYHESRDGSCFLCRLEGKGGCEHYGFETFVNPQKTNETGRVSSCGADHVIFSNDIYPGVEVIYNSEEGLNEILYLDPHGHKVKYGMSEF
;
A
#
# COMPACT_ATOMS: atom_id res chain seq x y z
N MET A 1 -41.25 84.95 -54.06
CA MET A 1 -41.35 83.47 -54.16
C MET A 1 -40.09 82.97 -54.89
N LYS A 2 -39.38 81.99 -54.30
CA LYS A 2 -38.18 81.24 -54.77
C LYS A 2 -36.90 82.07 -54.90
N ILE A 3 -35.85 81.93 -54.07
CA ILE A 3 -35.00 80.78 -53.64
C ILE A 3 -34.37 80.01 -54.81
N ASN A 4 -33.05 80.17 -55.00
CA ASN A 4 -32.01 79.12 -55.07
C ASN A 4 -30.77 79.61 -55.81
N ASN A 5 -29.61 79.70 -55.13
CA ASN A 5 -28.30 79.50 -55.78
C ASN A 5 -27.08 79.27 -54.85
N GLU A 6 -27.25 78.70 -53.64
CA GLU A 6 -26.11 78.48 -52.73
C GLU A 6 -25.47 77.06 -52.78
N ASN A 7 -26.06 76.11 -53.52
CA ASN A 7 -25.61 74.71 -53.46
C ASN A 7 -24.46 74.32 -54.41
N ASN A 8 -23.92 75.24 -55.23
CA ASN A 8 -22.88 74.91 -56.22
C ASN A 8 -21.45 75.35 -55.86
N GLN A 9 -21.26 76.14 -54.81
CA GLN A 9 -19.91 76.59 -54.40
C GLN A 9 -19.24 75.63 -53.41
N PHE A 10 -20.02 75.05 -52.47
CA PHE A 10 -19.48 74.14 -51.44
C PHE A 10 -18.93 72.79 -51.96
N LYS A 11 -19.33 72.35 -53.16
CA LYS A 11 -18.83 71.10 -53.77
C LYS A 11 -17.52 71.28 -54.55
N LYS A 12 -17.17 72.49 -54.99
CA LYS A 12 -15.94 72.74 -55.78
C LYS A 12 -14.70 72.88 -54.89
N ASP A 13 -14.83 73.53 -53.74
CA ASP A 13 -13.68 73.81 -52.86
C ASP A 13 -13.17 72.58 -52.11
N LYS A 14 -14.08 71.63 -51.75
CA LYS A 14 -13.67 70.35 -51.16
C LYS A 14 -12.94 69.41 -52.12
N LYS A 15 -13.13 69.56 -53.43
CA LYS A 15 -12.47 68.74 -54.45
C LYS A 15 -11.08 69.29 -54.80
N TYR A 16 -10.95 70.61 -54.90
CA TYR A 16 -9.67 71.26 -55.17
C TYR A 16 -8.66 71.04 -54.03
N GLY A 17 -9.05 71.21 -52.76
CA GLY A 17 -8.13 71.01 -51.63
C GLY A 17 -7.64 69.57 -51.43
N LYS A 18 -8.38 68.56 -51.93
CA LYS A 18 -7.99 67.14 -51.84
C LYS A 18 -7.08 66.71 -52.98
N ASP A 19 -7.20 67.35 -54.15
CA ASP A 19 -6.39 67.08 -55.33
C ASP A 19 -5.06 67.86 -55.32
N THR A 20 -4.98 69.04 -54.69
CA THR A 20 -3.68 69.72 -54.44
C THR A 20 -2.85 69.02 -53.37
N LEU A 21 -3.47 68.57 -52.27
CA LEU A 21 -2.76 67.79 -51.24
C LEU A 21 -2.18 66.50 -51.85
N LYS A 22 -2.93 65.83 -52.73
CA LYS A 22 -2.46 64.65 -53.46
C LYS A 22 -1.35 64.94 -54.48
N ARG A 23 -1.34 66.12 -55.11
CA ARG A 23 -0.32 66.52 -56.09
C ARG A 23 0.97 67.00 -55.44
N GLU A 24 0.92 67.67 -54.30
CA GLU A 24 2.10 68.05 -53.52
C GLU A 24 2.75 66.84 -52.83
N LEU A 25 1.96 65.84 -52.41
CA LEU A 25 2.51 64.56 -51.94
C LEU A 25 3.25 63.76 -53.03
N ALA A 26 2.94 64.00 -54.31
CA ALA A 26 3.44 63.20 -55.44
C ALA A 26 4.65 63.82 -56.16
N ASN A 27 4.96 65.11 -55.93
CA ASN A 27 6.06 65.84 -56.55
C ASN A 27 7.09 66.32 -55.51
N ASP A 28 7.63 65.38 -54.75
CA ASP A 28 8.73 65.65 -53.82
C ASP A 28 10.09 65.44 -54.52
N GLU A 29 10.59 66.50 -55.17
CA GLU A 29 11.92 66.50 -55.81
C GLU A 29 13.09 66.38 -54.81
N LYS A 30 12.84 66.39 -53.48
CA LYS A 30 13.86 66.25 -52.43
C LYS A 30 13.80 64.93 -51.65
N GLY A 31 12.80 64.08 -51.88
CA GLY A 31 12.67 62.74 -51.30
C GLY A 31 12.27 62.66 -49.81
N ASN A 32 11.93 63.78 -49.17
CA ASN A 32 11.48 63.86 -47.78
C ASN A 32 10.27 62.97 -47.45
N PHE A 33 9.28 62.84 -48.33
CA PHE A 33 8.08 62.05 -48.13
C PHE A 33 8.37 60.55 -48.20
N ALA A 34 9.24 60.14 -49.12
CA ALA A 34 9.74 58.77 -49.19
C ALA A 34 10.55 58.41 -47.93
N ILE A 35 11.35 59.34 -47.39
CA ILE A 35 12.08 59.18 -46.13
C ILE A 35 11.10 59.00 -44.97
N VAL A 36 10.03 59.80 -44.87
CA VAL A 36 9.02 59.67 -43.80
C VAL A 36 8.30 58.33 -43.87
N ILE A 37 7.87 57.90 -45.06
CA ILE A 37 7.23 56.59 -45.24
C ILE A 37 8.21 55.45 -44.90
N ALA A 38 9.44 55.51 -45.40
CA ALA A 38 10.45 54.50 -45.10
C ALA A 38 10.75 54.44 -43.59
N SER A 39 10.80 55.59 -42.92
CA SER A 39 10.99 55.68 -41.46
C SER A 39 9.83 55.05 -40.71
N LEU A 40 8.58 55.32 -41.12
CA LEU A 40 7.38 54.72 -40.51
C LEU A 40 7.33 53.21 -40.72
N ILE A 41 7.70 52.72 -41.91
CA ILE A 41 7.81 51.29 -42.20
C ILE A 41 8.90 50.66 -41.32
N LEU A 42 10.05 51.31 -41.18
CA LEU A 42 11.16 50.79 -40.38
C LEU A 42 10.83 50.75 -38.88
N ILE A 43 10.11 51.75 -38.36
CA ILE A 43 9.56 51.75 -37.00
C ILE A 43 8.53 50.64 -36.83
N GLY A 44 7.60 50.49 -37.79
CA GLY A 44 6.62 49.41 -37.78
C GLY A 44 7.27 48.03 -37.79
N PHE A 45 8.35 47.85 -38.56
CA PHE A 45 9.11 46.61 -38.62
C PHE A 45 9.85 46.33 -37.31
N LEU A 46 10.43 47.36 -36.67
CA LEU A 46 11.05 47.24 -35.35
C LEU A 46 10.05 46.82 -34.28
N ILE A 47 8.88 47.47 -34.23
CA ILE A 47 7.81 47.10 -33.28
C ILE A 47 7.36 45.66 -33.52
N LEU A 48 7.13 45.27 -34.78
CA LEU A 48 6.74 43.91 -35.11
C LEU A 48 7.81 42.89 -34.71
N SER A 49 9.09 43.21 -34.92
CA SER A 49 10.21 42.37 -34.54
C SER A 49 10.28 42.16 -33.02
N ILE A 50 10.07 43.22 -32.23
CA ILE A 50 10.01 43.16 -30.77
C ILE A 50 8.84 42.28 -30.33
N VAL A 51 7.64 42.47 -30.92
CA VAL A 51 6.46 41.67 -30.58
C VAL A 51 6.69 40.19 -30.88
N VAL A 52 7.22 39.86 -32.06
CA VAL A 52 7.51 38.46 -32.45
C VAL A 52 8.53 37.84 -31.50
N LEU A 53 9.61 38.56 -31.18
CA LEU A 53 10.65 38.07 -30.26
C LEU A 53 10.07 37.83 -28.86
N ASN A 54 9.27 38.76 -28.35
CA ASN A 54 8.65 38.63 -27.03
C ASN A 54 7.62 37.49 -26.98
N THR A 55 6.88 37.27 -28.07
CA THR A 55 5.93 36.16 -28.17
C THR A 55 6.65 34.81 -28.23
N ALA A 56 7.77 34.73 -28.95
CA ALA A 56 8.59 33.52 -29.03
C ALA A 56 9.22 33.17 -27.66
N ILE A 57 9.78 34.16 -26.96
CA ILE A 57 10.34 33.97 -25.61
C ILE A 57 9.26 33.51 -24.63
N ASN A 58 8.10 34.18 -24.59
CA ASN A 58 7.01 33.80 -23.68
C ASN A 58 6.51 32.38 -23.95
N HIS A 59 6.43 31.95 -25.21
CA HIS A 59 5.99 30.59 -25.55
C HIS A 59 7.04 29.52 -25.16
N GLU A 60 8.35 29.85 -25.24
CA GLU A 60 9.40 28.97 -24.71
C GLU A 60 9.34 28.88 -23.18
N ASP A 61 9.13 30.01 -22.50
CA ASP A 61 9.00 30.06 -21.04
C ASP A 61 7.77 29.27 -20.55
N GLU A 62 6.60 29.44 -21.17
CA GLU A 62 5.39 28.65 -20.86
C GLU A 62 5.63 27.14 -21.04
N ASN A 63 6.28 26.73 -22.13
CA ASN A 63 6.62 25.31 -22.33
C ASN A 63 7.61 24.80 -21.29
N ASN A 64 8.61 25.59 -20.91
CA ASN A 64 9.58 25.23 -19.88
C ASN A 64 8.93 25.10 -18.50
N GLU A 65 7.96 25.97 -18.16
CA GLU A 65 7.17 25.86 -16.94
C GLU A 65 6.30 24.60 -16.93
N ILE A 66 5.64 24.28 -18.05
CA ILE A 66 4.84 23.05 -18.20
C ILE A 66 5.73 21.81 -18.03
N ILE A 67 6.89 21.77 -18.67
CA ILE A 67 7.84 20.65 -18.56
C ILE A 67 8.33 20.51 -17.11
N SER A 68 8.66 21.62 -16.46
CA SER A 68 9.13 21.63 -15.07
C SER A 68 8.06 21.17 -14.09
N SER A 69 6.81 21.59 -14.30
CA SER A 69 5.64 21.16 -13.52
C SER A 69 5.36 19.66 -13.70
N ASN A 70 5.37 19.16 -14.94
CA ASN A 70 5.19 17.73 -15.23
C ASN A 70 6.29 16.88 -14.58
N ASN A 71 7.55 17.31 -14.68
CA ASN A 71 8.66 16.62 -14.04
C ASN A 71 8.53 16.60 -12.51
N PHE A 72 8.14 17.71 -11.89
CA PHE A 72 7.85 17.75 -10.45
C PHE A 72 6.76 16.73 -10.07
N GLN A 73 5.65 16.71 -10.82
CA GLN A 73 4.55 15.80 -10.57
C GLN A 73 4.94 14.33 -10.76
N ASP A 74 5.76 14.01 -11.76
CA ASP A 74 6.25 12.65 -12.00
C ASP A 74 7.12 12.14 -10.85
N ILE A 75 8.00 13.00 -10.31
CA ILE A 75 8.84 12.65 -9.16
C ILE A 75 8.00 12.50 -7.88
N VAL A 76 7.03 13.37 -7.65
CA VAL A 76 6.10 13.24 -6.51
C VAL A 76 5.29 11.95 -6.62
N ASN A 77 4.77 11.63 -7.80
CA ASN A 77 4.04 10.39 -8.05
C ASN A 77 4.93 9.16 -7.83
N ASP A 78 6.21 9.25 -8.22
CA ASP A 78 7.19 8.20 -7.94
C ASP A 78 7.42 8.00 -6.45
N TYR A 79 7.58 9.08 -5.69
CA TYR A 79 7.68 9.02 -4.24
C TYR A 79 6.46 8.31 -3.63
N ILE A 80 5.26 8.72 -4.04
CA ILE A 80 3.99 8.15 -3.58
C ILE A 80 3.90 6.64 -3.89
N ARG A 81 4.34 6.20 -5.07
CA ARG A 81 4.33 4.78 -5.45
C ARG A 81 5.24 3.92 -4.57
N ASN A 82 6.28 4.49 -3.96
CA ASN A 82 7.21 3.77 -3.08
C ASN A 82 6.71 3.66 -1.63
N ILE A 83 5.72 4.44 -1.21
CA ILE A 83 5.23 4.46 0.17
C ILE A 83 4.70 3.08 0.64
N PRO A 84 3.84 2.38 -0.12
CA PRO A 84 3.36 1.06 0.29
C PRO A 84 4.48 0.03 0.50
N LEU A 85 5.58 0.14 -0.26
CA LEU A 85 6.74 -0.73 -0.10
C LEU A 85 7.47 -0.43 1.22
N ILE A 86 7.68 0.84 1.54
CA ILE A 86 8.28 1.26 2.82
C ILE A 86 7.42 0.81 4.01
N GLU A 87 6.10 0.92 3.89
CA GLU A 87 5.15 0.47 4.92
C GLU A 87 5.19 -1.06 5.09
N HIS A 88 5.31 -1.82 4.00
CA HIS A 88 5.49 -3.28 4.05
C HIS A 88 6.83 -3.66 4.70
N GLU A 89 7.92 -3.01 4.30
CA GLU A 89 9.25 -3.21 4.92
C GLU A 89 9.21 -2.91 6.42
N GLY A 90 8.43 -1.93 6.87
CA GLY A 90 8.22 -1.64 8.28
C GLY A 90 7.51 -2.77 9.03
N LEU A 91 6.46 -3.36 8.44
CA LEU A 91 5.80 -4.54 8.99
C LEU A 91 6.73 -5.76 9.07
N GLU A 92 7.51 -5.97 8.02
CA GLU A 92 8.50 -7.05 7.93
C GLU A 92 9.56 -6.90 9.02
N GLU A 93 10.21 -5.74 9.10
CA GLU A 93 11.26 -5.44 10.06
C GLU A 93 10.78 -5.64 11.50
N LEU A 94 9.62 -5.08 11.86
CA LEU A 94 9.07 -5.26 13.21
C LEU A 94 8.79 -6.74 13.53
N SER A 95 8.25 -7.50 12.57
CA SER A 95 8.00 -8.93 12.76
C SER A 95 9.29 -9.72 12.99
N GLU A 96 10.36 -9.38 12.27
CA GLU A 96 11.67 -10.01 12.43
C GLU A 96 12.30 -9.66 13.77
N GLU A 97 12.20 -8.40 14.22
CA GLU A 97 12.69 -7.95 15.51
C GLU A 97 11.99 -8.66 16.66
N VAL A 98 10.66 -8.75 16.62
CA VAL A 98 9.84 -9.45 17.61
C VAL A 98 10.23 -10.92 17.70
N ILE A 99 10.41 -11.58 16.55
CA ILE A 99 10.83 -12.99 16.47
C ILE A 99 12.23 -13.19 17.02
N LYS A 100 13.18 -12.37 16.58
CA LYS A 100 14.59 -12.46 16.97
C LYS A 100 14.79 -12.21 18.47
N ASN A 101 14.09 -11.22 19.00
CA ASN A 101 14.20 -10.81 20.40
C ASN A 101 13.29 -11.64 21.33
N LYS A 102 12.35 -12.40 20.77
CA LYS A 102 11.32 -13.17 21.50
C LYS A 102 10.53 -12.30 22.49
N ARG A 103 10.27 -11.04 22.11
CA ARG A 103 9.61 -10.05 22.95
C ARG A 103 8.46 -9.40 22.18
N PRO A 104 7.26 -9.35 22.77
CA PRO A 104 6.14 -8.67 22.13
C PRO A 104 6.35 -7.15 22.11
N CYS A 105 5.78 -6.49 21.12
CA CYS A 105 5.56 -5.06 21.13
C CYS A 105 4.61 -4.66 22.26
N LEU A 106 4.80 -3.48 22.84
CA LEU A 106 3.82 -2.91 23.76
C LEU A 106 2.69 -2.21 22.99
N ASP A 107 3.05 -1.51 21.92
CA ASP A 107 2.12 -0.85 20.99
C ASP A 107 2.67 -1.00 19.57
N SER A 108 2.13 -1.96 18.84
CA SER A 108 2.57 -2.26 17.48
C SER A 108 2.44 -1.06 16.54
N LYS A 109 1.47 -0.18 16.75
CA LYS A 109 1.25 0.98 15.87
C LYS A 109 2.28 2.08 16.13
N SER A 110 2.64 2.28 17.39
CA SER A 110 3.70 3.21 17.77
C SER A 110 5.06 2.74 17.24
N ASP A 111 5.39 1.47 17.43
CA ASP A 111 6.67 0.89 16.98
C ASP A 111 6.77 0.95 15.44
N LEU A 112 5.70 0.60 14.72
CA LEU A 112 5.66 0.73 13.26
C LEU A 112 5.80 2.17 12.78
N LYS A 113 5.21 3.13 13.49
CA LYS A 113 5.35 4.55 13.15
C LYS A 113 6.80 4.99 13.22
N GLU A 114 7.54 4.61 14.26
CA GLU A 114 8.95 4.93 14.41
C GLU A 114 9.78 4.36 13.24
N ILE A 115 9.63 3.06 12.97
CA ILE A 115 10.35 2.37 11.89
C ILE A 115 10.04 2.98 10.52
N ILE A 116 8.76 3.22 10.22
CA ILE A 116 8.33 3.76 8.93
C ILE A 116 8.78 5.22 8.77
N ASP A 117 8.68 6.06 9.82
CA ASP A 117 9.14 7.45 9.76
C ASP A 117 10.65 7.55 9.55
N GLU A 118 11.44 6.64 10.14
CA GLU A 118 12.88 6.57 9.87
C GLU A 118 13.16 6.23 8.40
N LYS A 119 12.51 5.21 7.86
CA LYS A 119 12.65 4.82 6.44
C LYS A 119 12.21 5.93 5.50
N LEU A 120 11.10 6.61 5.79
CA LEU A 120 10.63 7.79 5.05
C LEU A 120 11.67 8.91 5.09
N SER A 121 12.28 9.19 6.25
CA SER A 121 13.35 10.19 6.38
C SER A 121 14.58 9.86 5.52
N VAL A 122 14.97 8.58 5.45
CA VAL A 122 16.03 8.12 4.54
C VAL A 122 15.62 8.35 3.08
N LYS A 123 14.39 7.98 2.71
CA LYS A 123 13.88 8.18 1.34
C LYS A 123 13.79 9.65 0.96
N ASN A 124 13.32 10.52 1.86
CA ASN A 124 13.25 11.98 1.67
C ASN A 124 14.60 12.56 1.31
N ARG A 125 15.66 12.15 2.03
CA ARG A 125 17.04 12.57 1.75
C ARG A 125 17.52 12.12 0.37
N GLN A 126 17.23 10.88 -0.04
CA GLN A 126 17.56 10.39 -1.37
C GLN A 126 16.90 11.21 -2.48
N TYR A 127 15.62 11.59 -2.30
CA TYR A 127 14.92 12.43 -3.28
C TYR A 127 15.47 13.86 -3.31
N TYR A 128 15.90 14.41 -2.17
CA TYR A 128 16.59 15.69 -2.15
C TYR A 128 17.92 15.62 -2.93
N GLU A 129 18.75 14.62 -2.67
CA GLU A 129 20.05 14.43 -3.33
C GLU A 129 19.92 14.19 -4.85
N ASN A 130 18.93 13.41 -5.28
CA ASN A 130 18.77 13.01 -6.68
C ASN A 130 17.95 14.00 -7.52
N HIS A 131 17.01 14.72 -6.91
CA HIS A 131 16.01 15.51 -7.65
C HIS A 131 15.90 16.96 -7.18
N ASN A 132 16.63 17.34 -6.12
CA ASN A 132 16.55 18.64 -5.44
C ASN A 132 15.10 18.99 -5.03
N ILE A 133 14.37 18.00 -4.50
CA ILE A 133 13.02 18.16 -3.95
C ILE A 133 13.10 17.98 -2.44
N GLN A 134 12.60 18.95 -1.69
CA GLN A 134 12.43 18.82 -0.25
C GLN A 134 11.13 18.08 0.01
N ILE A 135 11.22 16.91 0.65
CA ILE A 135 10.05 16.11 1.04
C ILE A 135 10.05 16.00 2.56
N ASN A 136 8.91 16.31 3.17
CA ASN A 136 8.60 16.00 4.55
C ASN A 136 7.42 15.03 4.54
N SER A 137 7.59 13.86 5.13
CA SER A 137 6.55 12.85 5.18
C SER A 137 6.56 12.13 6.51
N SER A 138 5.37 11.78 6.99
CA SER A 138 5.22 11.04 8.25
C SER A 138 3.97 10.16 8.23
N LEU A 139 4.06 9.02 8.89
CA LEU A 139 2.92 8.14 9.11
C LEU A 139 1.98 8.77 10.14
N ILE A 140 0.71 8.89 9.79
CA ILE A 140 -0.32 9.51 10.62
C ILE A 140 -1.14 8.46 11.36
N ALA A 141 -1.50 7.36 10.69
CA ALA A 141 -2.34 6.33 11.27
C ALA A 141 -2.15 4.96 10.60
N ILE A 142 -2.41 3.92 11.40
CA ILE A 142 -2.52 2.53 10.97
C ILE A 142 -3.89 2.00 11.41
N GLU A 143 -4.68 1.56 10.45
CA GLU A 143 -6.06 1.10 10.64
C GLU A 143 -6.21 -0.35 10.18
N ASN A 144 -6.96 -1.14 10.95
CA ASN A 144 -7.40 -2.47 10.51
C ASN A 144 -8.39 -2.31 9.34
N THR A 145 -8.32 -3.20 8.36
CA THR A 145 -9.32 -3.26 7.28
C THR A 145 -10.31 -4.39 7.52
N SER A 146 -11.32 -4.53 6.66
CA SER A 146 -12.22 -5.69 6.67
C SER A 146 -11.50 -6.99 6.25
N ASN A 147 -10.38 -6.88 5.54
CA ASN A 147 -9.53 -8.01 5.21
C ASN A 147 -8.47 -8.16 6.32
N PRO A 148 -8.46 -9.26 7.09
CA PRO A 148 -7.53 -9.42 8.21
C PRO A 148 -6.06 -9.56 7.76
N PHE A 149 -5.82 -9.79 6.47
CA PHE A 149 -4.50 -9.85 5.86
C PHE A 149 -4.01 -8.51 5.31
N SER A 150 -4.73 -7.40 5.54
CA SER A 150 -4.40 -6.07 5.02
C SER A 150 -4.67 -4.95 6.02
N TYR A 151 -3.78 -3.96 6.03
CA TYR A 151 -3.80 -2.81 6.91
C TYR A 151 -3.76 -1.52 6.10
N LYS A 152 -4.51 -0.51 6.57
CA LYS A 152 -4.56 0.78 5.92
C LYS A 152 -3.62 1.74 6.62
N PHE A 153 -2.62 2.19 5.90
CA PHE A 153 -1.67 3.20 6.34
C PHE A 153 -2.07 4.56 5.77
N LYS A 154 -1.96 5.60 6.59
CA LYS A 154 -2.20 6.99 6.18
C LYS A 154 -0.92 7.78 6.38
N THR A 155 -0.32 8.24 5.30
CA THR A 155 0.96 8.94 5.31
C THR A 155 0.77 10.36 4.79
N HIS A 156 1.13 11.35 5.60
CA HIS A 156 1.16 12.75 5.20
C HIS A 156 2.43 13.00 4.40
N ILE A 157 2.32 13.75 3.32
CA ILE A 157 3.42 14.10 2.41
C ILE A 157 3.30 15.57 2.08
N HIS A 158 4.42 16.28 2.20
CA HIS A 158 4.59 17.64 1.76
C HIS A 158 5.89 17.77 0.97
N CYS A 159 5.79 18.14 -0.31
CA CYS A 159 6.91 18.27 -1.24
C CYS A 159 7.06 19.71 -1.72
N ILE A 160 8.29 20.22 -1.80
CA ILE A 160 8.61 21.56 -2.31
C ILE A 160 9.78 21.47 -3.29
N LYS A 161 9.65 22.13 -4.44
CA LYS A 161 10.73 22.34 -5.42
C LYS A 161 10.60 23.73 -6.06
N GLY A 162 11.40 24.69 -5.61
CA GLY A 162 11.27 26.08 -6.06
C GLY A 162 9.90 26.63 -5.70
N GLU A 163 9.14 27.11 -6.70
CA GLU A 163 7.78 27.62 -6.54
C GLU A 163 6.70 26.51 -6.52
N TYR A 164 7.05 25.27 -6.87
CA TYR A 164 6.11 24.15 -6.90
C TYR A 164 5.98 23.51 -5.52
N SER A 165 4.74 23.27 -5.08
CA SER A 165 4.44 22.55 -3.85
C SER A 165 3.35 21.50 -4.06
N PHE A 166 3.39 20.45 -3.25
CA PHE A 166 2.38 19.40 -3.20
C PHE A 166 2.18 18.98 -1.76
N GLU A 167 0.95 18.90 -1.29
CA GLU A 167 0.62 18.41 0.05
C GLU A 167 -0.60 17.50 0.00
N ARG A 168 -0.49 16.31 0.57
CA ARG A 168 -1.59 15.35 0.63
C ARG A 168 -1.39 14.31 1.72
N ILE A 169 -2.50 13.78 2.25
CA ILE A 169 -2.52 12.50 2.95
C ILE A 169 -2.79 11.38 1.93
N VAL A 170 -1.83 10.48 1.77
CA VAL A 170 -1.95 9.28 0.95
C VAL A 170 -2.43 8.13 1.83
N SER A 171 -3.32 7.31 1.29
CA SER A 171 -3.79 6.09 1.94
C SER A 171 -3.34 4.90 1.11
N SER A 172 -2.74 3.92 1.76
CA SER A 172 -2.23 2.69 1.16
C SER A 172 -2.84 1.49 1.88
N ASP A 173 -3.24 0.45 1.14
CA ASP A 173 -3.59 -0.84 1.72
C ASP A 173 -2.39 -1.78 1.55
N VAL A 174 -1.83 -2.24 2.67
CA VAL A 174 -0.59 -3.02 2.74
C VAL A 174 -0.88 -4.38 3.36
N SER A 175 -0.46 -5.45 2.70
CA SER A 175 -0.72 -6.82 3.15
C SER A 175 0.36 -7.33 4.10
N CYS A 176 -0.02 -8.20 5.04
CA CYS A 176 0.91 -9.00 5.85
C CYS A 176 1.18 -10.40 5.25
N ILE A 177 0.66 -10.72 4.06
CA ILE A 177 0.98 -11.97 3.35
C ILE A 177 2.47 -11.97 3.00
N GLY A 178 3.15 -13.08 3.27
CA GLY A 178 4.60 -13.21 3.08
C GLY A 178 5.41 -12.86 4.32
N LEU A 179 4.80 -12.22 5.33
CA LEU A 179 5.48 -11.91 6.59
C LEU A 179 5.51 -13.11 7.53
N LYS A 180 6.45 -13.09 8.48
CA LYS A 180 6.58 -14.13 9.50
C LYS A 180 5.55 -13.91 10.61
N ASP A 181 4.87 -14.97 11.03
CA ASP A 181 3.94 -14.98 12.15
C ASP A 181 4.71 -15.06 13.48
N PRO A 182 4.73 -13.99 14.29
CA PRO A 182 5.52 -13.97 15.53
C PRO A 182 4.85 -14.74 16.67
N LEU A 183 3.54 -15.03 16.57
CA LEU A 183 2.74 -15.46 17.70
C LEU A 183 3.26 -16.74 18.39
N PRO A 184 3.61 -17.82 17.67
CA PRO A 184 4.08 -19.05 18.31
C PRO A 184 5.35 -18.83 19.13
N ILE A 185 6.30 -18.01 18.64
CA ILE A 185 7.54 -17.73 19.37
C ILE A 185 7.28 -16.96 20.66
N LEU A 186 6.30 -16.05 20.65
CA LEU A 186 6.01 -15.19 21.79
C LEU A 186 5.34 -15.97 22.93
N TYR A 187 4.43 -16.88 22.59
CA TYR A 187 3.79 -17.78 23.56
C TYR A 187 4.79 -18.81 24.10
N LEU A 188 5.61 -19.38 23.22
CA LEU A 188 6.46 -20.52 23.57
C LEU A 188 7.88 -20.12 24.03
N LYS A 189 8.19 -18.82 24.19
CA LYS A 189 9.54 -18.33 24.53
C LYS A 189 10.14 -18.88 25.83
N GLY A 190 9.29 -19.30 26.78
CA GLY A 190 9.70 -19.85 28.07
C GLY A 190 9.91 -21.37 28.07
N TYR A 191 9.56 -22.03 26.97
CA TYR A 191 9.51 -23.48 26.84
C TYR A 191 10.65 -24.01 25.96
N SER A 192 11.05 -25.25 26.19
CA SER A 192 12.20 -25.85 25.52
C SER A 192 11.81 -26.60 24.24
N GLY A 193 12.68 -26.62 23.24
CA GLY A 193 12.49 -27.42 22.02
C GLY A 193 11.87 -26.70 20.83
N LEU A 194 11.42 -25.45 20.99
CA LEU A 194 10.97 -24.64 19.85
C LEU A 194 12.13 -24.34 18.90
N SER A 195 11.92 -24.64 17.63
CA SER A 195 12.79 -24.27 16.51
C SER A 195 11.96 -23.86 15.31
N TYR A 196 12.59 -23.22 14.32
CA TYR A 196 11.94 -22.90 13.06
C TYR A 196 12.97 -22.89 11.93
N ASN A 197 12.49 -23.10 10.71
CA ASN A 197 13.24 -22.93 9.47
C ASN A 197 12.62 -21.78 8.66
N ASP A 198 12.97 -21.68 7.38
CA ASP A 198 12.50 -20.58 6.52
C ASP A 198 10.98 -20.56 6.29
N SER A 199 10.27 -21.67 6.54
CA SER A 199 8.84 -21.81 6.21
C SER A 199 7.93 -22.25 7.35
N SER A 200 8.46 -22.85 8.42
CA SER A 200 7.66 -23.51 9.45
C SER A 200 8.31 -23.48 10.83
N TYR A 201 7.47 -23.43 11.86
CA TYR A 201 7.83 -23.77 13.23
C TYR A 201 7.81 -25.28 13.44
N ASN A 202 8.77 -25.78 14.20
CA ASN A 202 8.72 -27.10 14.84
C ASN A 202 8.75 -26.87 16.35
N TYR A 203 7.68 -27.29 17.01
CA TYR A 203 7.48 -27.04 18.42
C TYR A 203 8.32 -27.94 19.32
N GLY A 204 8.82 -29.09 18.85
CA GLY A 204 9.46 -30.07 19.73
C GLY A 204 8.57 -30.35 20.95
N ASN A 205 9.07 -30.14 22.16
CA ASN A 205 8.27 -30.27 23.38
C ASN A 205 7.55 -29.00 23.81
N SER A 206 7.87 -27.83 23.23
CA SER A 206 7.47 -26.53 23.77
C SER A 206 5.96 -26.32 23.84
N LEU A 207 5.22 -26.69 22.77
CA LEU A 207 3.76 -26.58 22.76
C LEU A 207 3.12 -27.56 23.76
N SER A 208 3.61 -28.79 23.82
CA SER A 208 3.15 -29.81 24.76
C SER A 208 3.35 -29.36 26.23
N GLU A 209 4.51 -28.77 26.54
CA GLU A 209 4.80 -28.20 27.86
C GLU A 209 3.91 -27.00 28.20
N PHE A 210 3.69 -26.09 27.24
CA PHE A 210 2.76 -24.96 27.41
C PHE A 210 1.34 -25.45 27.71
N LEU A 211 0.82 -26.38 26.90
CA LEU A 211 -0.52 -26.93 27.09
C LEU A 211 -0.67 -27.66 28.43
N ARG A 212 0.37 -28.37 28.87
CA ARG A 212 0.40 -29.00 30.20
C ARG A 212 0.26 -27.97 31.32
N ASP A 213 0.96 -26.84 31.21
CA ASP A 213 0.92 -25.78 32.21
C ASP A 213 -0.44 -25.07 32.23
N GLU A 214 -1.12 -24.97 31.08
CA GLU A 214 -2.51 -24.52 30.96
C GLU A 214 -3.54 -25.58 31.41
N GLY A 215 -3.10 -26.73 31.93
CA GLY A 215 -3.97 -27.77 32.48
C GLY A 215 -4.75 -28.58 31.44
N VAL A 216 -4.29 -28.59 30.19
CA VAL A 216 -4.94 -29.29 29.08
C VAL A 216 -4.65 -30.79 29.13
N GLU A 217 -5.68 -31.63 29.02
CA GLU A 217 -5.51 -33.09 28.91
C GLU A 217 -4.95 -33.52 27.54
N ASN A 218 -4.21 -34.63 27.51
CA ASN A 218 -3.61 -35.19 26.29
C ASN A 218 -2.71 -34.20 25.52
N TYR A 219 -2.08 -33.27 26.26
CA TYR A 219 -1.13 -32.29 25.75
C TYR A 219 0.04 -32.91 24.96
N SER A 220 0.44 -34.13 25.31
CA SER A 220 1.55 -34.85 24.68
C SER A 220 1.31 -35.19 23.21
N PHE A 221 0.06 -35.16 22.72
CA PHE A 221 -0.22 -35.36 21.29
C PHE A 221 0.28 -34.20 20.41
N TYR A 222 0.65 -33.07 21.01
CA TYR A 222 1.30 -31.94 20.35
C TYR A 222 2.83 -31.97 20.42
N GLU A 223 3.43 -33.04 20.95
CA GLU A 223 4.88 -33.24 20.86
C GLU A 223 5.32 -33.33 19.39
N ASN A 224 6.35 -32.56 19.06
CA ASN A 224 6.88 -32.37 17.72
C ASN A 224 5.86 -31.83 16.72
N ALA A 225 4.76 -31.22 17.17
CA ALA A 225 3.83 -30.57 16.27
C ALA A 225 4.50 -29.38 15.55
N SER A 226 3.91 -28.96 14.43
CA SER A 226 4.44 -27.88 13.60
C SER A 226 3.34 -26.90 13.17
N SER A 227 3.72 -25.76 12.64
CA SER A 227 2.82 -24.79 12.01
C SER A 227 3.58 -23.97 10.98
N PRO A 228 2.91 -23.30 10.03
CA PRO A 228 3.58 -22.37 9.14
C PRO A 228 4.21 -21.21 9.91
N LEU A 229 5.36 -20.73 9.40
CA LEU A 229 5.99 -19.49 9.83
C LEU A 229 5.53 -18.31 8.97
N ILE A 230 5.34 -18.54 7.67
CA ILE A 230 5.03 -17.48 6.69
C ILE A 230 3.52 -17.39 6.47
N ILE A 231 2.96 -16.19 6.64
CA ILE A 231 1.54 -15.93 6.48
C ILE A 231 1.16 -16.05 5.00
N LYS A 232 0.23 -16.96 4.70
CA LYS A 232 -0.32 -17.17 3.36
C LYS A 232 -1.84 -17.29 3.46
N LYS A 233 -2.59 -16.56 2.65
CA LYS A 233 -4.05 -16.69 2.61
C LYS A 233 -4.46 -18.00 1.94
N CYS A 234 -5.38 -18.74 2.56
CA CYS A 234 -5.97 -19.93 1.97
C CYS A 234 -6.77 -19.58 0.69
N PRO A 235 -6.55 -20.28 -0.44
CA PRO A 235 -7.31 -20.07 -1.66
C PRO A 235 -8.66 -20.82 -1.69
N TYR A 236 -8.92 -21.70 -0.72
CA TYR A 236 -10.10 -22.56 -0.67
C TYR A 236 -11.24 -21.88 0.10
N ASP A 237 -12.12 -21.22 -0.65
CA ASP A 237 -13.31 -20.52 -0.14
C ASP A 237 -14.54 -20.92 -0.98
N PRO A 238 -15.71 -21.26 -0.39
CA PRO A 238 -16.00 -21.40 1.05
C PRO A 238 -15.18 -22.49 1.74
N TYR A 239 -14.89 -22.32 3.03
CA TYR A 239 -14.09 -23.26 3.83
C TYR A 239 -14.61 -24.69 3.84
N LYS A 240 -15.89 -24.91 3.54
CA LYS A 240 -16.44 -26.27 3.43
C LYS A 240 -15.72 -27.14 2.39
N HIS A 241 -15.09 -26.53 1.38
CA HIS A 241 -14.32 -27.25 0.36
C HIS A 241 -13.09 -27.98 0.90
N HIS A 242 -12.65 -27.73 2.15
CA HIS A 242 -11.53 -28.48 2.72
C HIS A 242 -11.82 -29.97 2.89
N GLY A 243 -13.09 -30.35 3.09
CA GLY A 243 -13.55 -31.75 3.14
C GLY A 243 -13.72 -32.42 1.78
N ASP A 244 -13.59 -31.67 0.68
CA ASP A 244 -13.76 -32.23 -0.66
C ASP A 244 -12.62 -33.20 -1.02
N GLU A 245 -12.87 -34.00 -2.07
CA GLU A 245 -11.94 -34.99 -2.60
C GLU A 245 -11.40 -35.98 -1.54
N ASN A 246 -12.23 -36.34 -0.56
CA ASN A 246 -11.86 -37.18 0.57
C ASN A 246 -10.66 -36.63 1.35
N GLY A 247 -10.64 -35.32 1.62
CA GLY A 247 -9.66 -34.67 2.50
C GLY A 247 -8.35 -34.27 1.81
N LYS A 248 -8.23 -34.48 0.50
CA LYS A 248 -7.05 -34.01 -0.28
C LYS A 248 -6.89 -32.50 -0.27
N ILE A 249 -8.00 -31.75 -0.26
CA ILE A 249 -7.95 -30.29 -0.19
C ILE A 249 -7.42 -29.85 1.19
N MET A 250 -7.88 -30.48 2.28
CA MET A 250 -7.31 -30.26 3.61
C MET A 250 -5.82 -30.58 3.65
N LYS A 251 -5.39 -31.71 3.06
CA LYS A 251 -3.97 -32.06 2.95
C LYS A 251 -3.17 -30.96 2.26
N ASN A 252 -3.63 -30.51 1.09
CA ASN A 252 -2.97 -29.42 0.36
C ASN A 252 -2.90 -28.15 1.20
N CYS A 253 -4.00 -27.80 1.88
CA CYS A 253 -4.07 -26.63 2.72
C CYS A 253 -3.01 -26.63 3.83
N ARG A 254 -2.85 -27.78 4.49
CA ARG A 254 -1.86 -27.96 5.57
C ARG A 254 -0.44 -28.01 5.06
N ASP A 255 -0.18 -28.77 4.00
CA ASP A 255 1.16 -28.92 3.42
C ASP A 255 1.70 -27.56 2.92
N ASN A 256 0.83 -26.69 2.42
CA ASN A 256 1.21 -25.34 1.98
C ASN A 256 1.23 -24.30 3.11
N GLY A 257 0.70 -24.62 4.29
CA GLY A 257 0.70 -23.75 5.46
C GLY A 257 -0.20 -22.52 5.29
N TYR A 258 -1.42 -22.72 4.82
CA TYR A 258 -2.37 -21.62 4.66
C TYR A 258 -3.05 -21.22 5.97
N TYR A 259 -3.34 -19.92 6.05
CA TYR A 259 -4.10 -19.26 7.10
C TYR A 259 -5.51 -18.95 6.61
N HIS A 260 -6.45 -18.89 7.55
CA HIS A 260 -7.86 -18.66 7.30
C HIS A 260 -8.32 -17.42 8.06
N GLU A 261 -9.20 -16.63 7.47
CA GLU A 261 -9.89 -15.55 8.18
C GLU A 261 -10.68 -16.10 9.37
N SER A 262 -10.55 -15.45 10.52
CA SER A 262 -11.08 -15.90 11.80
C SER A 262 -11.55 -14.73 12.64
N ARG A 263 -12.68 -14.94 13.34
CA ARG A 263 -13.20 -13.95 14.28
C ARG A 263 -12.46 -14.01 15.62
N ASP A 264 -12.08 -15.20 16.05
CA ASP A 264 -11.51 -15.44 17.36
C ASP A 264 -9.98 -15.37 17.36
N GLY A 265 -9.36 -15.54 16.20
CA GLY A 265 -7.93 -15.35 15.99
C GLY A 265 -7.52 -13.88 15.95
N SER A 266 -6.33 -13.59 16.47
CA SER A 266 -5.79 -12.24 16.46
C SER A 266 -5.31 -11.77 15.08
N CYS A 267 -5.49 -10.49 14.80
CA CYS A 267 -4.89 -9.82 13.64
C CYS A 267 -3.36 -9.71 13.82
N PHE A 268 -2.62 -9.51 12.72
CA PHE A 268 -1.16 -9.41 12.71
C PHE A 268 -0.58 -8.39 13.71
N LEU A 269 -1.18 -7.20 13.83
CA LEU A 269 -0.76 -6.18 14.81
C LEU A 269 -0.85 -6.70 16.26
N CYS A 270 -1.94 -7.38 16.59
CA CYS A 270 -2.10 -7.99 17.91
C CYS A 270 -1.18 -9.20 18.11
N ARG A 271 -0.83 -9.93 17.04
CA ARG A 271 0.17 -11.01 17.08
C ARG A 271 1.55 -10.48 17.42
N LEU A 272 1.96 -9.32 16.88
CA LEU A 272 3.21 -8.64 17.23
C LEU A 272 3.24 -8.25 18.72
N GLU A 273 2.09 -7.92 19.30
CA GLU A 273 1.90 -7.64 20.73
C GLU A 273 1.77 -8.89 21.60
N GLY A 274 1.90 -10.09 21.02
CA GLY A 274 1.81 -11.36 21.75
C GLY A 274 0.41 -11.72 22.21
N LYS A 275 -0.64 -11.27 21.50
CA LYS A 275 -2.04 -11.58 21.82
C LYS A 275 -2.57 -12.64 20.86
N GLY A 276 -3.07 -13.76 21.40
CA GLY A 276 -3.70 -14.82 20.60
C GLY A 276 -5.15 -14.56 20.17
N GLY A 277 -5.86 -13.69 20.88
CA GLY A 277 -7.19 -13.18 20.49
C GLY A 277 -7.19 -11.67 20.36
N CYS A 278 -8.15 -11.10 19.61
CA CYS A 278 -8.35 -9.65 19.56
C CYS A 278 -9.79 -9.27 19.19
N GLU A 279 -10.16 -8.01 19.43
CA GLU A 279 -11.48 -7.47 19.04
C GLU A 279 -11.60 -7.24 17.52
N HIS A 280 -10.47 -7.18 16.82
CA HIS A 280 -10.43 -7.03 15.37
C HIS A 280 -10.61 -8.38 14.69
N TYR A 281 -11.14 -8.34 13.46
CA TYR A 281 -11.13 -9.52 12.61
C TYR A 281 -9.69 -9.92 12.28
N GLY A 282 -9.37 -11.19 12.47
CA GLY A 282 -8.01 -11.72 12.37
C GLY A 282 -7.95 -12.98 11.52
N PHE A 283 -6.95 -13.80 11.80
CA PHE A 283 -6.75 -15.05 11.07
C PHE A 283 -6.23 -16.15 11.99
N GLU A 284 -6.43 -17.38 11.54
CA GLU A 284 -6.03 -18.62 12.21
C GLU A 284 -5.12 -19.45 11.29
N THR A 285 -4.41 -20.41 11.87
CA THR A 285 -3.72 -21.46 11.12
C THR A 285 -3.84 -22.75 11.91
N PHE A 286 -3.83 -23.88 11.20
CA PHE A 286 -3.74 -25.18 11.84
C PHE A 286 -2.37 -25.36 12.53
N VAL A 287 -2.42 -25.95 13.71
CA VAL A 287 -1.27 -26.65 14.29
C VAL A 287 -1.30 -28.09 13.80
N ASN A 288 -0.12 -28.62 13.52
CA ASN A 288 0.09 -29.89 12.87
C ASN A 288 0.69 -30.94 13.80
N PRO A 289 -0.13 -31.77 14.48
CA PRO A 289 0.34 -32.95 15.18
C PRO A 289 1.11 -33.89 14.26
N GLN A 290 1.95 -34.72 14.87
CA GLN A 290 2.64 -35.80 14.15
C GLN A 290 1.64 -36.84 13.64
N LYS A 291 2.01 -37.47 12.52
CA LYS A 291 1.22 -38.58 11.97
C LYS A 291 1.17 -39.73 12.99
N THR A 292 0.06 -40.45 13.04
CA THR A 292 -0.15 -41.53 14.02
C THR A 292 -0.93 -42.69 13.44
N ASN A 293 -0.71 -43.90 13.93
CA ASN A 293 -1.55 -45.07 13.63
C ASN A 293 -2.61 -45.34 14.70
N GLU A 294 -2.63 -44.56 15.77
CA GLU A 294 -3.67 -44.62 16.80
C GLU A 294 -4.91 -43.83 16.36
N THR A 295 -6.07 -44.19 16.90
CA THR A 295 -7.36 -43.61 16.52
C THR A 295 -8.24 -43.37 17.74
N GLY A 296 -9.24 -42.49 17.61
CA GLY A 296 -10.20 -42.20 18.67
C GLY A 296 -9.63 -41.27 19.74
N ARG A 297 -8.66 -40.43 19.35
CA ARG A 297 -7.98 -39.49 20.25
C ARG A 297 -8.81 -38.22 20.45
N VAL A 298 -8.62 -37.62 21.63
CA VAL A 298 -9.14 -36.29 21.99
C VAL A 298 -7.98 -35.48 22.53
N SER A 299 -7.83 -34.25 22.10
CA SER A 299 -6.79 -33.33 22.60
C SER A 299 -7.31 -31.90 22.58
N SER A 300 -6.49 -30.91 22.96
CA SER A 300 -6.90 -29.51 22.82
C SER A 300 -7.19 -29.15 21.37
N CYS A 301 -8.22 -28.34 21.20
CA CYS A 301 -8.38 -27.41 20.10
C CYS A 301 -8.59 -26.01 20.69
N GLY A 302 -8.50 -24.98 19.87
CA GLY A 302 -8.82 -23.61 20.27
C GLY A 302 -9.95 -23.05 19.43
N ALA A 303 -10.54 -21.95 19.89
CA ALA A 303 -11.47 -21.17 19.09
C ALA A 303 -10.82 -20.79 17.77
N ASP A 304 -11.47 -21.14 16.66
CA ASP A 304 -10.93 -21.01 15.29
C ASP A 304 -9.45 -21.40 15.22
N HIS A 305 -9.04 -22.65 15.49
CA HIS A 305 -7.65 -23.02 15.15
C HIS A 305 -6.60 -22.56 16.16
N VAL A 306 -6.91 -21.55 16.96
CA VAL A 306 -5.92 -20.80 17.71
C VAL A 306 -5.66 -21.46 19.04
N ILE A 307 -4.73 -22.42 19.03
CA ILE A 307 -4.21 -23.06 20.25
C ILE A 307 -3.55 -22.05 21.21
N PHE A 308 -3.09 -20.91 20.69
CA PHE A 308 -2.51 -19.82 21.48
C PHE A 308 -3.54 -18.82 21.99
N SER A 309 -4.83 -19.17 22.05
CA SER A 309 -5.88 -18.29 22.58
C SER A 309 -6.10 -18.52 24.08
N ASN A 310 -6.88 -17.66 24.71
CA ASN A 310 -7.29 -17.82 26.11
C ASN A 310 -8.42 -18.86 26.28
N ASP A 311 -8.91 -19.46 25.19
CA ASP A 311 -10.05 -20.38 25.18
C ASP A 311 -9.66 -21.69 24.49
N ILE A 312 -9.00 -22.55 25.28
CA ILE A 312 -8.58 -23.89 24.87
C ILE A 312 -9.60 -24.89 25.41
N TYR A 313 -10.16 -25.72 24.53
CA TYR A 313 -11.17 -26.70 24.89
C TYR A 313 -10.97 -28.02 24.12
N PRO A 314 -11.60 -29.14 24.54
CA PRO A 314 -11.36 -30.43 23.91
C PRO A 314 -11.89 -30.49 22.46
N GLY A 315 -11.02 -30.97 21.56
CA GLY A 315 -11.30 -31.29 20.16
C GLY A 315 -11.22 -32.78 19.90
N VAL A 316 -11.99 -33.24 18.92
CA VAL A 316 -11.98 -34.64 18.47
C VAL A 316 -11.02 -34.81 17.31
N GLU A 317 -10.39 -35.98 17.23
CA GLU A 317 -9.58 -36.36 16.09
C GLU A 317 -10.40 -36.34 14.78
N VAL A 318 -9.80 -35.76 13.76
CA VAL A 318 -10.27 -35.76 12.38
C VAL A 318 -9.14 -36.28 11.50
N ILE A 319 -9.33 -37.47 10.93
CA ILE A 319 -8.39 -38.10 10.01
C ILE A 319 -8.74 -37.62 8.60
N TYR A 320 -7.90 -36.77 8.01
CA TYR A 320 -8.17 -36.21 6.68
C TYR A 320 -7.34 -36.88 5.58
N ASN A 321 -6.33 -37.67 5.93
CA ASN A 321 -5.52 -38.45 5.00
C ASN A 321 -4.85 -39.63 5.73
N SER A 322 -4.66 -40.74 5.02
CA SER A 322 -3.97 -41.93 5.54
C SER A 322 -3.00 -42.46 4.49
N GLU A 323 -1.71 -42.50 4.82
CA GLU A 323 -0.63 -42.96 3.94
C GLU A 323 0.26 -43.95 4.70
N GLU A 324 0.57 -45.09 4.10
CA GLU A 324 1.51 -46.09 4.65
C GLU A 324 1.20 -46.56 6.08
N GLY A 325 -0.08 -46.58 6.46
CA GLY A 325 -0.53 -46.98 7.80
C GLY A 325 -0.40 -45.89 8.86
N LEU A 326 -0.05 -44.66 8.48
CA LEU A 326 -0.05 -43.47 9.32
C LEU A 326 -1.17 -42.52 8.88
N ASN A 327 -1.92 -42.04 9.86
CA ASN A 327 -2.98 -41.06 9.70
C ASN A 327 -2.41 -39.66 9.91
N GLU A 328 -2.73 -38.76 8.99
CA GLU A 328 -2.58 -37.33 9.19
C GLU A 328 -3.86 -36.79 9.83
N ILE A 329 -3.69 -36.13 10.98
CA ILE A 329 -4.81 -35.76 11.84
C ILE A 329 -4.82 -34.27 12.19
N LEU A 330 -6.01 -33.81 12.57
CA LEU A 330 -6.28 -32.55 13.25
C LEU A 330 -7.16 -32.82 14.47
N TYR A 331 -7.08 -31.96 15.48
CA TYR A 331 -8.06 -31.90 16.56
C TYR A 331 -8.99 -30.73 16.31
N LEU A 332 -10.24 -31.02 15.93
CA LEU A 332 -11.25 -30.02 15.63
C LEU A 332 -12.42 -30.18 16.60
N ASP A 333 -13.11 -29.10 16.94
CA ASP A 333 -14.33 -29.24 17.71
C ASP A 333 -15.43 -29.91 16.85
N PRO A 334 -16.22 -30.82 17.43
CA PRO A 334 -17.13 -31.66 16.66
C PRO A 334 -18.33 -30.89 16.07
N HIS A 335 -18.67 -29.72 16.60
CA HIS A 335 -19.93 -29.02 16.29
C HIS A 335 -19.75 -27.67 15.58
N GLY A 336 -18.56 -27.09 15.58
CA GLY A 336 -18.22 -25.85 14.91
C GLY A 336 -17.31 -26.08 13.70
N HIS A 337 -16.01 -26.10 13.93
CA HIS A 337 -14.93 -26.20 12.96
C HIS A 337 -14.96 -27.47 12.12
N LYS A 338 -15.24 -28.64 12.71
CA LYS A 338 -15.38 -29.86 11.91
C LYS A 338 -16.46 -29.69 10.83
N VAL A 339 -17.54 -28.97 11.14
CA VAL A 339 -18.62 -28.63 10.18
C VAL A 339 -18.20 -27.49 9.24
N LYS A 340 -17.56 -26.43 9.76
CA LYS A 340 -17.02 -25.27 9.02
C LYS A 340 -16.14 -25.69 7.85
N TYR A 341 -15.25 -26.65 8.09
CA TYR A 341 -14.28 -27.16 7.11
C TYR A 341 -14.81 -28.33 6.27
N GLY A 342 -16.09 -28.69 6.38
CA GLY A 342 -16.68 -29.80 5.60
C GLY A 342 -16.19 -31.19 6.03
N MET A 343 -15.64 -31.30 7.24
CA MET A 343 -15.02 -32.53 7.75
C MET A 343 -16.01 -33.42 8.53
N SER A 344 -17.32 -33.17 8.44
CA SER A 344 -18.34 -33.88 9.24
C SER A 344 -18.40 -35.39 8.95
N GLU A 345 -17.99 -35.81 7.75
CA GLU A 345 -17.97 -37.23 7.33
C GLU A 345 -16.65 -37.95 7.65
N PHE A 346 -15.67 -37.23 8.24
CA PHE A 346 -14.33 -37.74 8.58
C PHE A 346 -14.18 -38.10 10.04
#